data_AF-A0A9D9LWM7-F1
#
_entry.id   AF-A0A9D9LWM7-F1
#
_cell.length_a   1.000
_cell.length_b   1.000
_cell.length_c   1.000
_cell.angle_alpha   90.00
_cell.angle_beta   90.00
_cell.angle_gamma   90.00
#
_symmetry.space_group_name_H-M   'P 1'
#
loop_
_entity.id
_entity.type
_entity.pdbx_description
1 polymer ?
#
loop_
_entity_poly.entity_id
_entity_poly.type
_entity_poly.pdbx_seq_one_letter_code
_entity_poly.pdbx_strand_id
1 'polypeptide(L)'
;MKFKYTNRPGFWFGFIDFFTAGLFFLFYMPFGGLQEELDEILGHRTQRYWVAYVLGIPTLFIYTLVWMARIAEELKAKALEMGIEGPHTSWWHMFGWNVFGILLLGPAIATKRFFDTLNKIERQMNENL
;
A
#
# COMPACT_ATOMS: atom_id res chain seq x y z
N MET A 1 0.39 -7.23 -21.24
CA MET A 1 0.00 -6.96 -19.84
C MET A 1 0.77 -5.75 -19.37
N LYS A 2 0.07 -4.72 -18.88
CA LYS A 2 0.64 -3.45 -18.45
C LYS A 2 1.19 -3.51 -17.03
N PHE A 3 0.49 -4.19 -16.11
CA PHE A 3 0.98 -4.48 -14.76
C PHE A 3 1.50 -5.92 -14.67
N LYS A 4 2.76 -6.10 -14.26
CA LYS A 4 3.43 -7.42 -14.24
C LYS A 4 3.08 -8.25 -13.00
N TYR A 5 2.76 -7.61 -11.88
CA TYR A 5 2.61 -8.28 -10.58
C TYR A 5 1.19 -8.14 -10.00
N THR A 6 0.21 -8.85 -10.56
CA THR A 6 -1.20 -8.80 -10.13
C THR A 6 -1.57 -9.76 -8.98
N ASN A 7 -0.57 -10.34 -8.31
CA ASN A 7 -0.76 -11.28 -7.19
C ASN A 7 0.39 -11.16 -6.16
N ARG A 8 0.57 -9.96 -5.63
CA ARG A 8 1.59 -9.70 -4.60
C ARG A 8 1.15 -10.27 -3.23
N PRO A 9 2.01 -11.04 -2.52
CA PRO A 9 1.69 -11.60 -1.21
C PRO A 9 1.78 -10.53 -0.10
N GLY A 10 0.79 -9.64 -0.04
CA GLY A 10 0.82 -8.45 0.83
C GLY A 10 0.99 -8.74 2.32
N PHE A 11 0.52 -9.90 2.80
CA PHE A 11 0.73 -10.30 4.20
C PHE A 11 2.22 -10.44 4.55
N TRP A 12 2.98 -11.15 3.70
CA TRP A 12 4.41 -11.35 3.91
C TRP A 12 5.20 -10.06 3.76
N PHE A 13 4.77 -9.17 2.86
CA PHE A 13 5.39 -7.85 2.73
C PHE A 13 5.22 -7.02 4.00
N GLY A 14 4.01 -6.95 4.56
CA GLY A 14 3.79 -6.22 5.81
C GLY A 14 4.48 -6.88 7.01
N PHE A 15 4.58 -8.21 7.02
CA PHE A 15 5.31 -8.94 8.05
C PHE A 15 6.81 -8.62 8.02
N ILE A 16 7.46 -8.72 6.85
CA ILE A 16 8.88 -8.40 6.68
C ILE A 16 9.13 -6.91 6.96
N ASP A 17 8.27 -6.03 6.45
CA ASP A 17 8.42 -4.59 6.65
C ASP A 17 8.36 -4.18 8.12
N PHE A 18 7.46 -4.81 8.89
CA PHE A 18 7.36 -4.57 10.33
C PHE A 18 8.67 -4.90 11.07
N PHE A 19 9.28 -6.06 10.78
CA PHE A 19 10.56 -6.44 11.42
C PHE A 19 11.76 -5.65 10.90
N THR A 20 11.66 -5.10 9.69
CA THR A 20 12.70 -4.25 9.11
C THR A 20 12.45 -2.76 9.35
N ALA A 21 11.44 -2.41 10.14
CA ALA A 21 11.04 -1.03 10.45
C ALA A 21 10.90 -0.13 9.21
N GLY A 22 10.33 -0.64 8.11
CA GLY A 22 10.14 0.13 6.87
C GLY A 22 11.30 0.06 5.86
N LEU A 23 12.44 -0.54 6.24
CA LEU A 23 13.58 -0.66 5.32
C LEU A 23 13.24 -1.52 4.10
N PHE A 24 12.39 -2.53 4.24
CA PHE A 24 11.95 -3.35 3.11
C PHE A 24 11.28 -2.50 2.02
N PHE A 25 10.30 -1.66 2.37
CA PHE A 25 9.63 -0.80 1.39
C PHE A 25 10.53 0.28 0.79
N LEU A 26 11.61 0.66 1.48
CA LEU A 26 12.59 1.60 0.95
C LEU A 26 13.29 1.07 -0.31
N PHE A 27 13.50 -0.25 -0.39
CA PHE A 27 14.03 -0.90 -1.59
C PHE A 27 12.91 -1.39 -2.52
N TYR A 28 11.83 -1.95 -1.98
CA TYR A 28 10.76 -2.53 -2.79
C TYR A 28 10.02 -1.49 -3.65
N MET A 29 9.78 -0.29 -3.14
CA MET A 29 9.08 0.79 -3.86
C MET A 29 9.82 1.24 -5.14
N PRO A 30 11.13 1.58 -5.10
CA PRO A 30 11.87 1.99 -6.29
C PRO A 30 12.29 0.81 -7.19
N PHE A 31 12.75 -0.32 -6.64
CA PHE A 31 13.27 -1.43 -7.46
C PHE A 31 12.18 -2.37 -7.96
N GLY A 32 11.06 -2.48 -7.23
CA GLY A 32 9.91 -3.29 -7.61
C GLY A 32 8.95 -2.60 -8.57
N GLY A 33 9.16 -1.31 -8.87
CA GLY A 33 8.27 -0.50 -9.73
C GLY A 33 6.95 -0.08 -9.07
N LEU A 34 6.72 -0.48 -7.81
CA LEU A 34 5.46 -0.23 -7.11
C LEU A 34 5.12 1.26 -7.00
N GLN A 35 6.12 2.12 -6.85
CA GLN A 35 5.92 3.58 -6.83
C GLN A 35 5.33 4.08 -8.16
N GLU A 36 5.83 3.59 -9.29
CA GLU A 36 5.36 3.97 -10.63
C GLU A 36 3.98 3.41 -10.91
N GLU A 37 3.71 2.17 -10.49
CA GLU A 37 2.39 1.53 -10.59
C GLU A 37 1.34 2.29 -9.78
N LEU A 38 1.67 2.72 -8.55
CA LEU A 38 0.77 3.55 -7.74
C LEU A 38 0.52 4.91 -8.37
N ASP A 39 1.56 5.60 -8.86
CA ASP A 39 1.41 6.90 -9.51
C ASP A 39 0.51 6.80 -10.76
N GLU A 40 0.62 5.70 -11.50
CA GLU A 40 -0.20 5.43 -12.68
C GLU A 40 -1.66 5.12 -12.32
N ILE A 41 -1.89 4.26 -11.32
CA ILE A 41 -3.24 3.85 -10.90
C ILE A 41 -4.00 5.04 -10.31
N LEU A 42 -3.32 5.87 -9.52
CA LEU A 42 -3.90 7.05 -8.87
C LEU A 42 -3.99 8.26 -9.81
N GLY A 43 -3.28 8.23 -10.94
CA GLY A 43 -3.31 9.30 -11.94
C GLY A 43 -2.57 10.57 -11.53
N HIS A 44 -1.79 10.55 -10.46
CA HIS A 44 -0.92 11.63 -10.03
C HIS A 44 0.35 11.09 -9.36
N ARG A 45 1.39 11.93 -9.30
CA ARG A 45 2.61 11.55 -8.58
C ARG A 45 2.39 11.57 -7.07
N THR A 46 2.52 10.42 -6.44
CA THR A 46 2.57 10.28 -5.00
C THR A 46 3.93 10.73 -4.47
N GLN A 47 3.96 11.18 -3.21
CA GLN A 47 5.24 11.47 -2.56
C GLN A 47 6.08 10.18 -2.50
N ARG A 48 7.38 10.28 -2.82
CA ARG A 48 8.26 9.11 -2.80
C ARG A 48 8.37 8.50 -1.40
N TYR A 49 8.37 7.17 -1.31
CA TYR A 49 8.41 6.47 -0.02
C TYR A 49 9.61 6.90 0.83
N TRP A 50 10.80 7.05 0.24
CA TRP A 50 12.00 7.47 0.96
C TRP A 50 11.84 8.84 1.65
N VAL A 51 11.07 9.77 1.04
CA VAL A 51 10.77 11.07 1.66
C VAL A 51 9.87 10.87 2.87
N ALA A 52 8.80 10.07 2.72
CA ALA A 52 7.90 9.74 3.81
C ALA A 52 8.60 8.95 4.93
N TYR A 53 9.60 8.13 4.60
CA TYR A 53 10.42 7.38 5.54
C TYR A 53 11.34 8.30 6.34
N VAL A 54 12.07 9.22 5.68
CA VAL A 54 12.96 10.19 6.35
C VAL A 54 12.17 11.13 7.27
N LEU A 55 10.99 11.59 6.84
CA LEU A 55 10.06 12.37 7.70
C LEU A 55 9.39 11.50 8.79
N GLY A 56 9.34 10.19 8.58
CA GLY A 56 8.89 9.21 9.55
C GLY A 56 9.78 9.15 10.77
N ILE A 57 11.11 9.09 10.59
CA ILE A 57 12.08 8.97 11.70
C ILE A 57 11.83 9.98 12.84
N PRO A 58 11.78 11.31 12.61
CA PRO A 58 11.54 12.28 13.67
C PRO A 58 10.12 12.24 14.25
N THR A 59 9.16 11.62 13.55
CA THR A 59 7.77 11.48 13.97
C THR A 59 7.44 10.07 14.49
N LEU A 60 8.44 9.25 14.80
CA LEU A 60 8.27 7.85 15.21
C LEU A 60 7.40 7.04 14.22
N PHE A 61 7.63 7.27 12.92
CA PHE A 61 6.93 6.67 11.78
C PHE A 61 5.43 7.00 11.66
N ILE A 62 4.89 7.90 12.50
CA ILE A 62 3.50 8.35 12.40
C ILE A 62 3.24 9.02 11.05
N TYR A 63 4.17 9.86 10.58
CA TYR A 63 4.04 10.51 9.28
C TYR A 63 3.97 9.48 8.13
N THR A 64 4.87 8.48 8.14
CA THR A 64 4.90 7.41 7.13
C THR A 64 3.60 6.60 7.14
N LEU A 65 3.05 6.32 8.32
CA LEU A 65 1.78 5.62 8.48
C LEU A 65 0.60 6.43 7.92
N VAL A 66 0.50 7.71 8.27
CA VAL A 66 -0.57 8.59 7.75
C VAL A 66 -0.47 8.72 6.23
N TRP A 67 0.75 8.82 5.70
CA TRP A 67 1.00 8.85 4.27
C TRP A 67 0.51 7.57 3.57
N MET A 68 0.87 6.39 4.09
CA MET A 68 0.35 5.10 3.56
C MET A 68 -1.17 5.00 3.67
N ALA A 69 -1.76 5.50 4.77
CA ALA A 69 -3.20 5.46 4.98
C ALA A 69 -3.97 6.36 3.99
N ARG A 70 -3.39 7.49 3.56
CA ARG A 70 -3.96 8.34 2.50
C ARG A 70 -3.99 7.61 1.16
N ILE A 71 -2.89 6.97 0.78
CA ILE A 71 -2.81 6.15 -0.44
C ILE A 71 -3.82 5.01 -0.40
N ALA A 72 -4.00 4.37 0.76
CA ALA A 72 -5.02 3.35 0.93
C ALA A 72 -6.44 3.88 0.69
N GLU A 73 -6.76 5.10 1.14
CA GLU A 73 -8.08 5.70 0.88
C GLU A 73 -8.26 6.06 -0.61
N GLU A 74 -7.22 6.56 -1.26
CA GLU A 74 -7.25 6.87 -2.70
C GLU A 74 -7.40 5.58 -3.53
N LEU A 75 -6.69 4.50 -3.19
CA LEU A 75 -6.87 3.20 -3.82
C LEU A 75 -8.28 2.64 -3.63
N LYS A 76 -8.87 2.83 -2.45
CA LYS A 76 -10.27 2.47 -2.21
C LYS A 76 -11.19 3.25 -3.13
N ALA A 77 -11.03 4.57 -3.22
CA ALA A 77 -11.82 5.40 -4.13
C ALA A 77 -11.68 4.90 -5.57
N LYS A 78 -10.46 4.59 -6.02
CA LYS A 78 -10.20 4.05 -7.35
C LYS A 78 -10.88 2.70 -7.59
N ALA A 79 -10.82 1.80 -6.62
CA ALA A 79 -11.49 0.50 -6.71
C ALA A 79 -13.01 0.66 -6.85
N LEU A 80 -13.60 1.62 -6.11
CA LEU A 80 -15.04 1.92 -6.19
C LEU A 80 -15.41 2.54 -7.54
N GLU A 81 -14.61 3.47 -8.07
CA GLU A 81 -14.80 4.05 -9.41
C GLU A 81 -14.81 2.97 -10.50
N MET A 82 -14.00 1.93 -10.34
CA MET A 82 -13.90 0.81 -11.28
C MET A 82 -14.97 -0.27 -11.05
N GLY A 83 -15.83 -0.14 -10.05
CA GLY A 83 -16.87 -1.12 -9.74
C GLY A 83 -16.33 -2.44 -9.18
N ILE A 84 -15.13 -2.45 -8.59
CA ILE A 84 -14.54 -3.64 -7.98
C ILE A 84 -15.30 -3.98 -6.71
N GLU A 85 -15.69 -5.24 -6.55
CA GLU A 85 -16.30 -5.69 -5.30
C GLU A 85 -15.29 -5.80 -4.15
N GLY A 86 -15.73 -5.39 -2.96
CA GLY A 86 -14.95 -5.40 -1.73
C GLY A 86 -14.57 -6.81 -1.23
N PRO A 87 -13.89 -6.93 -0.08
CA PRO A 87 -13.47 -5.83 0.79
C PRO A 87 -12.29 -5.03 0.20
N HIS A 88 -12.29 -3.72 0.43
CA HIS A 88 -11.22 -2.79 0.05
C HIS A 88 -10.33 -2.45 1.25
N THR A 89 -9.12 -1.98 0.95
CA THR A 89 -8.33 -1.21 1.90
C THR A 89 -9.01 0.12 2.22
N SER A 90 -8.58 0.81 3.28
CA SER A 90 -9.02 2.16 3.60
C SER A 90 -8.02 2.82 4.54
N TRP A 91 -8.17 4.11 4.76
CA TRP A 91 -7.41 4.86 5.76
C TRP A 91 -7.47 4.19 7.13
N TRP A 92 -8.68 3.86 7.60
CA TRP A 92 -8.85 3.24 8.92
C TRP A 92 -8.31 1.82 8.99
N HIS A 93 -8.37 1.06 7.89
CA HIS A 93 -7.72 -0.24 7.85
C HIS A 93 -6.20 -0.09 7.97
N MET A 94 -5.59 0.82 7.22
CA MET A 94 -4.15 1.02 7.28
C MET A 94 -3.71 1.56 8.65
N PHE A 95 -4.33 2.64 9.11
CA PHE A 95 -3.98 3.28 10.37
C PHE A 95 -4.34 2.44 11.59
N GLY A 96 -5.59 1.97 11.68
CA GLY A 96 -6.12 1.28 12.85
C GLY A 96 -5.42 -0.05 13.13
N TRP A 97 -5.14 -0.85 12.08
CA TRP A 97 -4.39 -2.10 12.26
C TRP A 97 -2.94 -1.87 12.67
N ASN A 98 -2.29 -0.81 12.18
CA ASN A 98 -0.91 -0.49 12.59
C ASN A 98 -0.83 0.08 14.01
N VAL A 99 -1.82 0.86 14.45
CA VAL A 99 -1.84 1.48 15.79
C VAL A 99 -2.35 0.54 16.87
N PHE A 100 -3.50 -0.10 16.65
CA PHE A 100 -4.17 -0.91 17.67
C PHE A 100 -3.93 -2.41 17.49
N GLY A 101 -3.61 -2.84 16.27
CA GLY A 101 -3.42 -4.25 15.92
C GLY A 101 -1.97 -4.74 16.02
N ILE A 102 -1.03 -3.92 16.50
CA ILE A 102 0.41 -4.23 16.44
C ILE A 102 0.79 -5.58 17.08
N LEU A 103 0.16 -5.93 18.20
CA LEU A 103 0.38 -7.22 18.91
C LEU A 103 -0.25 -8.42 18.17
N LEU A 104 -1.13 -8.18 17.20
CA LEU A 104 -1.90 -9.19 16.47
C LEU A 104 -1.53 -9.23 14.98
N LEU A 105 -0.28 -8.92 14.64
CA LEU A 105 0.19 -8.84 13.24
C LEU A 105 -0.58 -7.81 12.41
N GLY A 106 -1.10 -6.77 13.06
CA GLY A 106 -1.89 -5.71 12.43
C GLY A 106 -1.22 -5.08 11.21
N PRO A 107 0.08 -4.71 11.25
CA PRO A 107 0.80 -4.24 10.07
C PRO A 107 0.71 -5.21 8.88
N ALA A 108 0.90 -6.51 9.10
CA ALA A 108 0.77 -7.53 8.05
C ALA A 108 -0.66 -7.62 7.50
N ILE A 109 -1.68 -7.50 8.35
CA ILE A 109 -3.10 -7.50 7.95
C ILE A 109 -3.45 -6.25 7.12
N ALA A 110 -2.95 -5.08 7.53
CA ALA A 110 -3.12 -3.82 6.81
C ALA A 110 -2.51 -3.90 5.41
N THR A 111 -1.26 -4.35 5.32
CA THR A 111 -0.54 -4.49 4.06
C THR A 111 -1.18 -5.56 3.17
N LYS A 112 -1.67 -6.67 3.74
CA LYS A 112 -2.45 -7.66 3.00
C LYS A 112 -3.65 -7.01 2.29
N ARG A 113 -4.47 -6.26 3.02
CA ARG A 113 -5.67 -5.61 2.44
C ARG A 113 -5.31 -4.56 1.39
N PHE A 114 -4.23 -3.82 1.61
CA PHE A 114 -3.71 -2.86 0.64
C PHE A 114 -3.35 -3.55 -0.69
N PHE A 115 -2.51 -4.58 -0.65
CA PHE A 115 -2.11 -5.29 -1.85
C PHE A 115 -3.23 -6.11 -2.48
N ASP A 116 -4.15 -6.67 -1.70
CA ASP A 116 -5.33 -7.34 -2.27
C ASP A 116 -6.17 -6.37 -3.11
N THR A 117 -6.34 -5.13 -2.65
CA THR A 117 -7.05 -4.08 -3.39
C THR A 117 -6.28 -3.68 -4.64
N LEU A 118 -4.97 -3.45 -4.50
CA LEU A 118 -4.09 -3.11 -5.61
C LEU A 118 -4.08 -4.19 -6.69
N ASN A 119 -3.89 -5.44 -6.31
CA ASN A 119 -3.88 -6.60 -7.20
C ASN A 119 -5.19 -6.73 -8.00
N LYS A 120 -6.35 -6.46 -7.36
CA LYS A 120 -7.65 -6.45 -8.04
C LYS A 120 -7.74 -5.32 -9.08
N ILE A 121 -7.31 -4.11 -8.70
CA ILE A 121 -7.28 -2.94 -9.62
C ILE A 121 -6.40 -3.24 -10.83
N GLU A 122 -5.17 -3.68 -10.62
CA GLU A 122 -4.22 -3.98 -11.68
C GLU A 122 -4.71 -5.09 -12.60
N ARG A 123 -5.40 -6.10 -12.05
CA ARG A 123 -6.01 -7.18 -12.85
C ARG A 123 -7.09 -6.64 -13.77
N GLN A 124 -8.02 -5.84 -13.25
CA GLN A 124 -9.09 -5.27 -14.05
C GLN A 124 -8.54 -4.27 -15.09
N MET A 125 -7.52 -3.48 -14.76
CA MET A 125 -6.85 -2.60 -15.72
C MET A 125 -6.15 -3.39 -16.83
N ASN A 126 -5.56 -4.55 -16.50
CA ASN A 126 -4.96 -5.44 -17.50
C ASN A 126 -5.99 -6.14 -18.40
N GLU A 127 -7.19 -6.41 -17.91
CA GLU A 127 -8.28 -7.03 -18.69
C GLU A 127 -8.98 -6.02 -19.63
N ASN A 128 -8.96 -4.73 -19.28
CA ASN A 128 -9.55 -3.65 -20.08
C ASN A 128 -8.58 -3.04 -21.13
N LEU A 129 -7.41 -3.65 -21.34
CA LEU A 129 -6.36 -3.24 -22.30
C LEU A 129 -6.23 -4.27 -23.43
#